data_AF-A0A820FQ76-F1
#
_entry.id   AF-A0A820FQ76-F1
#
_cell.length_a   1.000
_cell.length_b   1.000
_cell.length_c   1.000
_cell.angle_alpha   90.00
_cell.angle_beta   90.00
_cell.angle_gamma   90.00
#
_symmetry.space_group_name_H-M   'P 1'
#
loop_
_entity.id
_entity.type
_entity.pdbx_description
1 polymer ?
#
loop_
_entity_poly.entity_id
_entity_poly.type
_entity_poly.pdbx_seq_one_letter_code
_entity_poly.pdbx_strand_id
1 'polypeptide(L)'
;MNSMTISAIVKKDHATVDQLYQNYLKSQGNLPEQERFSTQFQQELTKHATAEEAVLYPAFEKYLGSEGKKIADEDRMEHQTVKKLLHKLKETPVSDSQHRMIFDELMTNLTKHVAG
;
A
#
# COMPACT_ATOMS: atom_id res chain seq x y z
N MET A 1 12.32 -14.81 22.71
CA MET A 1 11.40 -14.00 21.89
C MET A 1 11.80 -14.20 20.45
N ASN A 2 10.92 -14.67 19.57
CA ASN A 2 11.23 -14.71 18.14
C ASN A 2 11.21 -13.28 17.62
N SER A 3 12.39 -12.68 17.43
CA SER A 3 12.49 -11.35 16.83
C SER A 3 12.12 -11.45 15.36
N MET A 4 11.01 -10.83 14.95
CA MET A 4 10.71 -10.66 13.53
C MET A 4 11.73 -9.68 12.93
N THR A 5 12.21 -9.98 11.72
CA THR A 5 13.06 -9.05 10.97
C THR A 5 12.19 -7.96 10.33
N ILE A 6 12.78 -6.80 10.01
CA ILE A 6 12.07 -5.72 9.32
C ILE A 6 11.50 -6.22 7.99
N SER A 7 12.28 -6.98 7.22
CA SER A 7 11.81 -7.57 5.95
C SER A 7 10.60 -8.51 6.14
N ALA A 8 10.55 -9.27 7.24
CA ALA A 8 9.39 -10.12 7.52
C ALA A 8 8.12 -9.31 7.83
N ILE A 9 8.27 -8.15 8.49
CA ILE A 9 7.15 -7.24 8.78
C ILE A 9 6.65 -6.61 7.48
N VAL A 10 7.55 -6.08 6.64
CA VAL A 10 7.21 -5.49 5.33
C VAL A 10 6.43 -6.47 4.45
N LYS A 11 6.92 -7.71 4.31
CA LYS A 11 6.23 -8.76 3.55
C LYS A 11 4.85 -9.11 4.11
N LYS A 12 4.70 -9.05 5.44
CA LYS A 12 3.41 -9.26 6.09
C LYS A 12 2.44 -8.11 5.79
N ASP A 13 2.92 -6.88 5.77
CA ASP A 13 2.10 -5.71 5.42
C ASP A 13 1.62 -5.81 3.98
N HIS A 14 2.50 -6.20 3.03
CA HIS A 14 2.14 -6.48 1.63
C HIS A 14 1.04 -7.56 1.52
N ALA A 15 1.20 -8.69 2.22
CA ALA A 15 0.19 -9.74 2.22
C ALA A 15 -1.14 -9.28 2.83
N THR A 16 -1.08 -8.39 3.82
CA THR A 16 -2.27 -7.84 4.48
C THR A 16 -3.06 -6.95 3.53
N VAL A 17 -2.40 -6.04 2.81
CA VAL A 17 -3.08 -5.17 1.84
C VAL A 17 -3.68 -5.96 0.68
N ASP A 18 -2.98 -6.97 0.15
CA ASP A 18 -3.55 -7.85 -0.88
C ASP A 18 -4.79 -8.59 -0.36
N GLN A 19 -4.71 -9.19 0.83
CA GLN A 19 -5.83 -9.90 1.43
C GLN A 19 -7.06 -9.00 1.66
N LEU A 20 -6.86 -7.74 2.06
CA LEU A 20 -7.93 -6.76 2.23
C LEU A 20 -8.59 -6.40 0.89
N TYR A 21 -7.80 -6.23 -0.17
CA TYR A 21 -8.34 -6.03 -1.51
C TYR A 21 -9.14 -7.26 -1.99
N GLN A 22 -8.63 -8.48 -1.81
CA GLN A 22 -9.37 -9.71 -2.14
C GLN A 22 -10.69 -9.82 -1.38
N ASN A 23 -10.72 -9.40 -0.11
CA ASN A 23 -11.94 -9.39 0.69
C ASN A 23 -12.95 -8.34 0.19
N TYR A 24 -12.48 -7.14 -0.19
CA TYR A 24 -13.30 -6.13 -0.84
C TYR A 24 -13.95 -6.68 -2.14
N LEU A 25 -13.19 -7.43 -2.96
CA LEU A 25 -13.73 -8.08 -4.17
C LEU A 25 -14.77 -9.15 -3.86
N LYS A 26 -14.61 -9.92 -2.78
CA LYS A 26 -15.57 -10.94 -2.36
C LYS A 26 -16.86 -10.36 -1.77
N SER A 27 -16.81 -9.13 -1.28
CA SER A 27 -17.97 -8.43 -0.69
C SER A 27 -18.85 -7.71 -1.74
N GLN A 28 -18.68 -7.96 -3.04
CA GLN A 28 -19.55 -7.39 -4.08
C GLN A 28 -21.03 -7.68 -3.81
N GLY A 29 -21.86 -6.63 -3.84
CA GLY A 29 -23.27 -6.69 -3.44
C GLY A 29 -23.54 -6.44 -1.95
N ASN A 30 -22.51 -6.30 -1.12
CA ASN A 30 -22.61 -5.96 0.30
C ASN A 30 -21.83 -4.65 0.60
N LEU A 31 -22.49 -3.50 0.41
CA LEU A 31 -21.86 -2.18 0.54
C LEU A 31 -21.20 -1.95 1.92
N PRO A 32 -21.82 -2.30 3.07
CA PRO A 32 -21.15 -2.18 4.37
C PRO A 32 -19.84 -2.96 4.48
N GLU A 33 -19.76 -4.18 3.93
CA GLU A 33 -18.52 -4.95 3.96
C GLU A 33 -17.47 -4.41 2.99
N GLN A 34 -17.88 -3.94 1.81
CA GLN A 34 -16.97 -3.24 0.89
C GLN A 34 -16.35 -2.01 1.54
N GLU A 35 -17.17 -1.18 2.20
CA GLU A 35 -16.71 0.00 2.92
C GLU A 35 -15.71 -0.39 4.03
N ARG A 36 -16.03 -1.44 4.80
CA ARG A 36 -15.13 -1.95 5.84
C ARG A 36 -13.77 -2.35 5.28
N PHE A 37 -13.75 -3.17 4.23
CA PHE A 37 -12.49 -3.67 3.67
C PHE A 37 -11.71 -2.59 2.91
N SER A 38 -12.38 -1.68 2.20
CA SER A 38 -11.73 -0.52 1.58
C SER A 38 -11.11 0.40 2.62
N THR A 39 -11.82 0.70 3.70
CA THR A 39 -11.28 1.52 4.81
C THR A 39 -10.08 0.87 5.48
N GLN A 40 -10.15 -0.44 5.78
CA GLN A 40 -9.02 -1.16 6.37
C GLN A 40 -7.82 -1.18 5.43
N PHE A 41 -8.04 -1.42 4.13
CA PHE A 41 -6.98 -1.36 3.13
C PHE A 41 -6.29 0.00 3.13
N GLN A 42 -7.06 1.09 3.09
CA GLN A 42 -6.51 2.45 3.08
C GLN A 42 -5.66 2.73 4.33
N GLN A 43 -6.09 2.25 5.50
CA GLN A 43 -5.36 2.40 6.75
C GLN A 43 -4.04 1.61 6.74
N GLU A 44 -4.06 0.33 6.38
CA GLU A 44 -2.86 -0.51 6.38
C GLU A 44 -1.85 -0.03 5.32
N LEU A 45 -2.31 0.35 4.13
CA LEU A 45 -1.43 0.88 3.11
C LEU A 45 -0.79 2.22 3.52
N THR A 46 -1.54 3.09 4.19
CA THR A 46 -1.00 4.35 4.73
C THR A 46 0.09 4.09 5.77
N LYS A 47 -0.14 3.16 6.69
CA LYS A 47 0.84 2.78 7.72
C LYS A 47 2.11 2.21 7.08
N HIS A 48 1.94 1.29 6.14
CA HIS A 48 3.03 0.68 5.39
C HIS A 48 3.91 1.73 4.71
N ALA A 49 3.32 2.57 3.84
CA ALA A 49 4.07 3.59 3.11
C ALA A 49 4.77 4.61 4.04
N THR A 50 4.12 4.96 5.15
CA THR A 50 4.71 5.86 6.16
C THR A 50 5.91 5.22 6.86
N ALA A 51 5.84 3.92 7.18
CA ALA A 51 6.92 3.20 7.85
C ALA A 51 8.15 3.08 6.93
N GLU A 52 7.96 2.82 5.65
CA GLU A 52 9.07 2.76 4.70
C GLU A 52 9.77 4.12 4.55
N GLU A 53 8.99 5.20 4.37
CA GLU A 53 9.53 6.55 4.25
C GLU A 53 10.26 7.02 5.52
N ALA A 54 9.75 6.67 6.70
CA ALA A 54 10.32 7.10 7.97
C ALA A 54 11.50 6.24 8.43
N VAL A 55 11.57 4.97 8.02
CA VAL A 55 12.53 3.99 8.57
C VAL A 55 13.39 3.34 7.49
N LEU A 56 12.81 2.75 6.45
CA LEU A 56 13.56 2.01 5.44
C LEU A 56 14.38 2.92 4.54
N TYR A 57 13.81 3.98 4.01
CA TYR A 57 14.52 4.84 3.06
C TYR A 57 15.75 5.51 3.70
N PRO A 58 15.68 6.06 4.93
CA PRO A 58 16.88 6.54 5.62
C PRO A 58 17.90 5.43 5.88
N ALA A 59 17.46 4.20 6.15
CA ALA A 59 18.35 3.06 6.33
C ALA A 59 19.05 2.67 5.01
N PHE A 60 18.35 2.65 3.88
CA PHE A 60 18.93 2.40 2.57
C PHE A 60 19.98 3.46 2.23
N GLU A 61 19.65 4.74 2.37
CA GLU A 61 20.59 5.85 2.13
C GLU A 61 21.84 5.73 3.01
N LYS A 62 21.67 5.38 4.29
CA LYS A 62 22.77 5.28 5.25
C LYS A 62 23.68 4.07 5.01
N TYR A 63 23.10 2.91 4.74
CA TYR A 63 23.83 1.64 4.74
C TYR A 63 24.22 1.15 3.33
N LEU A 64 23.54 1.62 2.28
CA LEU A 64 23.81 1.24 0.88
C LEU A 64 24.35 2.41 0.04
N GLY A 65 24.50 3.60 0.62
CA GLY A 65 25.12 4.76 -0.04
C GLY A 65 24.33 5.24 -1.26
N SER A 66 25.02 5.46 -2.38
CA SER A 66 24.40 6.00 -3.61
C SER A 66 23.34 5.07 -4.20
N GLU A 67 23.53 3.75 -4.10
CA GLU A 67 22.53 2.79 -4.57
C GLU A 67 21.28 2.81 -3.70
N GLY A 68 21.46 2.86 -2.37
CA GLY A 68 20.34 3.01 -1.44
C GLY A 68 19.56 4.29 -1.65
N LYS A 69 20.25 5.39 -1.95
CA LYS A 69 19.60 6.66 -2.31
C LYS A 69 18.78 6.55 -3.60
N LYS A 70 19.32 5.88 -4.62
CA LYS A 70 18.60 5.67 -5.88
C LYS A 70 17.31 4.87 -5.65
N ILE A 71 17.39 3.76 -4.93
CA ILE A 71 16.23 2.93 -4.56
C ILE A 71 15.21 3.77 -3.79
N ALA A 72 15.64 4.47 -2.74
CA ALA A 72 14.75 5.32 -1.94
C ALA A 72 14.09 6.45 -2.74
N ASP A 73 14.78 7.05 -3.71
CA ASP A 73 14.20 8.09 -4.58
C ASP A 73 13.19 7.51 -5.58
N GLU A 74 13.47 6.32 -6.13
CA GLU A 74 12.54 5.57 -6.98
C GLU A 74 11.25 5.22 -6.21
N ASP A 75 11.37 4.62 -5.02
CA ASP A 75 10.22 4.24 -4.18
C ASP A 75 9.39 5.47 -3.75
N ARG A 76 10.04 6.59 -3.42
CA ARG A 76 9.33 7.85 -3.12
C ARG A 76 8.47 8.31 -4.29
N MET A 77 8.96 8.22 -5.52
CA MET A 77 8.19 8.61 -6.70
C MET A 77 6.97 7.70 -6.92
N GLU A 78 7.14 6.39 -6.71
CA GLU A 78 6.04 5.42 -6.77
C GLU A 78 4.98 5.71 -5.69
N HIS A 79 5.43 5.95 -4.46
CA HIS A 79 4.56 6.32 -3.34
C HIS A 79 3.77 7.61 -3.56
N GLN A 80 4.30 8.60 -4.30
CA GLN A 80 3.52 9.79 -4.65
C GLN A 80 2.30 9.44 -5.51
N THR A 81 2.43 8.47 -6.42
CA THR A 81 1.31 8.00 -7.25
C THR A 81 0.29 7.26 -6.39
N VAL A 82 0.75 6.35 -5.54
CA VAL A 82 -0.09 5.59 -4.59
C VAL A 82 -0.87 6.54 -3.67
N LYS A 83 -0.21 7.56 -3.09
CA LYS A 83 -0.85 8.56 -2.21
C LYS A 83 -1.96 9.34 -2.90
N LYS A 84 -1.76 9.74 -4.17
CA LYS A 84 -2.79 10.45 -4.96
C LYS A 84 -4.01 9.56 -5.20
N LEU A 85 -3.80 8.29 -5.54
CA LEU A 85 -4.88 7.33 -5.76
C LEU A 85 -5.60 7.00 -4.45
N LEU A 86 -4.87 6.83 -3.35
CA LEU A 86 -5.46 6.60 -2.02
C LEU A 86 -6.34 7.77 -1.57
N HIS A 87 -5.91 9.01 -1.83
CA HIS A 87 -6.72 10.20 -1.57
C HIS A 87 -8.02 10.19 -2.37
N LYS A 88 -7.95 9.92 -3.68
CA LYS A 88 -9.15 9.79 -4.53
C LYS A 88 -10.07 8.67 -4.06
N LEU A 89 -9.51 7.51 -3.70
CA LEU A 89 -10.26 6.35 -3.22
C LEU A 89 -11.05 6.70 -1.95
N LYS A 90 -10.42 7.43 -1.03
CA LYS A 90 -11.05 7.90 0.21
C LYS A 90 -12.22 8.85 -0.02
N GLU A 91 -12.15 9.68 -1.05
CA GLU A 91 -13.21 10.65 -1.40
C GLU A 91 -14.34 10.04 -2.24
N THR A 92 -14.15 8.83 -2.74
CA THR A 92 -15.11 8.16 -3.63
C THR A 92 -15.90 7.12 -2.84
N PRO A 93 -17.24 7.19 -2.73
CA PRO A 93 -18.02 6.17 -2.03
C PRO A 93 -17.92 4.80 -2.70
N VAL A 94 -17.95 3.69 -1.94
CA VAL A 94 -17.90 2.32 -2.51
C VAL A 94 -19.07 1.98 -3.45
N SER A 95 -20.17 2.74 -3.38
CA SER A 95 -21.31 2.61 -4.29
C SER A 95 -21.08 3.23 -5.67
N ASP A 96 -20.04 4.06 -5.84
CA ASP A 96 -19.65 4.62 -7.14
C ASP A 96 -18.76 3.61 -7.88
N SER A 97 -19.05 3.36 -9.16
CA SER A 97 -18.23 2.48 -10.01
C SER A 97 -16.78 2.97 -10.15
N GLN A 98 -16.54 4.28 -9.99
CA GLN A 98 -15.19 4.86 -9.95
C GLN A 98 -14.37 4.36 -8.77
N HIS A 99 -14.99 4.04 -7.63
CA HIS A 99 -14.26 3.51 -6.48
C HIS A 99 -13.50 2.25 -6.86
N ARG A 100 -14.18 1.33 -7.56
CA ARG A 100 -13.58 0.08 -8.02
C ARG A 100 -12.43 0.33 -9.00
N MET A 101 -12.61 1.25 -9.94
CA MET A 101 -11.58 1.58 -10.93
C MET A 101 -10.32 2.16 -10.27
N ILE A 102 -10.48 3.06 -9.31
CA ILE A 102 -9.37 3.65 -8.55
C ILE A 102 -8.66 2.58 -7.71
N PHE A 103 -9.42 1.68 -7.08
CA PHE A 103 -8.84 0.60 -6.26
C PHE A 103 -8.03 -0.38 -7.13
N ASP A 104 -8.53 -0.76 -8.30
CA ASP A 104 -7.82 -1.65 -9.24
C ASP A 104 -6.54 -0.99 -9.79
N GLU A 105 -6.58 0.32 -10.07
CA GLU A 105 -5.39 1.11 -10.46
C GLU A 105 -4.36 1.17 -9.33
N LEU A 106 -4.82 1.39 -8.09
CA LEU A 106 -3.97 1.39 -6.90
C LEU A 106 -3.26 0.04 -6.73
N MET A 107 -3.98 -1.07 -6.87
CA MET A 107 -3.39 -2.42 -6.81
C MET A 107 -2.41 -2.69 -7.95
N THR A 108 -2.69 -2.18 -9.16
CA THR A 108 -1.75 -2.30 -10.29
C THR A 108 -0.42 -1.59 -10.01
N ASN A 109 -0.45 -0.44 -9.33
CA ASN A 109 0.76 0.27 -8.92
C ASN A 109 1.48 -0.47 -7.78
N LEU A 110 0.76 -0.99 -6.79
CA LEU A 110 1.35 -1.74 -5.67
C LEU A 110 2.02 -3.03 -6.10
N THR A 111 1.44 -3.78 -7.04
CA THR A 111 2.05 -5.03 -7.53
C THR A 111 3.41 -4.77 -8.19
N LYS A 112 3.61 -3.60 -8.82
CA LYS A 112 4.91 -3.22 -9.38
C LYS A 112 5.92 -2.92 -8.28
N HIS A 113 5.51 -2.15 -7.28
CA HIS A 113 6.32 -1.80 -6.12
C HIS A 113 6.80 -3.04 -5.34
N VAL A 114 5.92 -4.00 -5.09
CA VAL A 114 6.25 -5.25 -4.35
C VAL A 114 7.16 -6.20 -5.16
N ALA A 115 7.19 -6.06 -6.49
CA ALA A 115 8.00 -6.91 -7.37
C ALA A 115 9.46 -6.43 -7.52
N GLY A 116 9.76 -5.18 -7.14
CA GLY A 116 11.12 -4.63 -7.07
C GLY A 116 11.88 -5.11 -5.85
#